data_AF-A0A920J4Y3-F1
#
_entry.id   AF-A0A920J4Y3-F1
#
_cell.length_a   1.000
_cell.length_b   1.000
_cell.length_c   1.000
_cell.angle_alpha   90.00
_cell.angle_beta   90.00
_cell.angle_gamma   90.00
#
_symmetry.space_group_name_H-M   'P 1'
#
loop_
_entity.id
_entity.type
_entity.pdbx_description
1 polymer ?
#
loop_
_entity_poly.entity_id
_entity_poly.type
_entity_poly.pdbx_seq_one_letter_code
_entity_poly.pdbx_strand_id
1 'polypeptide(L)'
;MGEFVNLENDIESGVATIRIERPPMNAISMQLASELQEIAEELSSNQDIGAVVVWGGPKIFAAGADIKEFPALQNKQEAHEFSLLLHGALLALENLPQITISAVNGYALGGGCELAMATDFRFAGENAVFGQPEVLLGILPGAGGTQRLTRLIGITKAKEINYSGRQVKADEALQIGLVSAVFADDDCYPQALEAAKSYAKGPKSLQFIKR
;
A
#
# COMPACT_ATOMS: atom_id res chain seq x y z
N MET A 1 -1.09 14.93 18.88
CA MET A 1 -0.23 13.83 18.38
C MET A 1 0.32 14.29 17.04
N GLY A 2 1.53 13.88 16.65
CA GLY A 2 2.03 14.18 15.30
C GLY A 2 1.36 13.26 14.28
N GLU A 3 1.15 13.77 13.07
CA GLU A 3 0.64 13.02 11.93
C GLU A 3 1.71 12.06 11.39
N PHE A 4 1.31 10.85 11.01
CA PHE A 4 2.16 9.81 10.42
C PHE A 4 1.98 9.69 8.91
N VAL A 5 0.84 10.12 8.38
CA VAL A 5 0.57 10.17 6.95
C VAL A 5 0.49 11.63 6.51
N ASN A 6 1.34 12.01 5.57
CA ASN A 6 1.38 13.37 5.03
C ASN A 6 0.94 13.36 3.56
N LEU A 7 0.23 14.41 3.14
CA LEU A 7 -0.19 14.62 1.76
C LEU A 7 0.59 15.77 1.13
N GLU A 8 1.32 15.49 0.07
CA GLU A 8 2.05 16.49 -0.72
C GLU A 8 1.37 16.63 -2.09
N ASN A 9 0.75 17.78 -2.35
CA ASN A 9 0.04 18.06 -3.61
C ASN A 9 0.91 18.89 -4.56
N ASP A 10 1.08 18.40 -5.80
CA ASP A 10 1.64 19.16 -6.91
C ASP A 10 0.56 19.36 -7.98
N ILE A 11 -0.13 20.50 -7.87
CA ILE A 11 -1.24 20.88 -8.76
C ILE A 11 -0.75 21.10 -10.19
N GLU A 12 0.48 21.55 -10.39
CA GLU A 12 1.00 21.81 -11.74
C GLU A 12 1.20 20.51 -12.52
N SER A 13 1.64 19.45 -11.85
CA SER A 13 1.78 18.13 -12.47
C SER A 13 0.52 17.26 -12.35
N GLY A 14 -0.44 17.64 -11.51
CA GLY A 14 -1.66 16.88 -11.23
C GLY A 14 -1.40 15.61 -10.43
N VAL A 15 -0.33 15.59 -9.64
CA VAL A 15 0.12 14.42 -8.86
C VAL A 15 0.11 14.76 -7.37
N ALA A 16 -0.40 13.83 -6.56
CA ALA A 16 -0.24 13.88 -5.11
C ALA A 16 0.67 12.74 -4.62
N THR A 17 1.43 12.99 -3.56
CA THR A 17 2.17 11.93 -2.84
C THR A 17 1.59 11.76 -1.45
N ILE A 18 1.16 10.53 -1.13
CA ILE A 18 0.87 10.08 0.23
C ILE A 18 2.18 9.53 0.80
N ARG A 19 2.74 10.26 1.77
CA ARG A 19 3.98 9.86 2.44
C ARG A 19 3.68 9.26 3.80
N ILE A 20 4.19 8.05 4.03
CA ILE A 20 4.08 7.36 5.32
C ILE A 20 5.38 7.57 6.08
N GLU A 21 5.29 8.20 7.25
CA GLU A 21 6.44 8.58 8.07
C GLU A 21 6.17 8.27 9.54
N ARG A 22 6.29 6.97 9.88
CA ARG A 22 6.20 6.47 11.24
C ARG A 22 7.43 5.63 11.58
N PRO A 23 8.55 6.26 12.00
CA PRO A 23 9.78 5.54 12.27
C PRO A 23 9.60 4.53 13.44
N PRO A 24 10.38 3.44 13.45
CA PRO A 24 11.41 3.09 12.47
C PRO A 24 10.90 2.25 11.28
N MET A 25 9.71 1.66 11.37
CA MET A 25 9.27 0.61 10.44
C MET A 25 7.99 0.94 9.66
N ASN A 26 7.44 2.15 9.80
CA ASN A 26 6.14 2.52 9.25
C ASN A 26 5.05 1.49 9.59
N ALA A 27 5.05 1.01 10.84
CA ALA A 27 4.05 0.05 11.28
C ALA A 27 2.67 0.71 11.34
N ILE A 28 1.66 0.06 10.80
CA ILE A 28 0.31 0.60 10.60
C ILE A 28 -0.47 0.48 11.91
N SER A 29 -0.50 1.57 12.67
CA SER A 29 -1.36 1.74 13.84
C SER A 29 -2.77 2.15 13.46
N MET A 30 -3.70 2.12 14.42
CA MET A 30 -5.03 2.72 14.26
C MET A 30 -4.96 4.17 13.76
N GLN A 31 -4.10 4.99 14.38
CA GLN A 31 -3.93 6.39 13.98
C GLN A 31 -3.51 6.51 12.51
N LEU A 32 -2.51 5.74 12.07
CA LEU A 32 -2.03 5.76 10.69
C LEU A 32 -3.12 5.31 9.71
N ALA A 33 -3.89 4.27 10.08
CA ALA A 33 -5.02 3.82 9.27
C ALA A 33 -6.12 4.88 9.14
N SER A 34 -6.47 5.57 10.23
CA SER A 34 -7.42 6.68 10.20
C SER A 34 -6.93 7.85 9.34
N GLU A 35 -5.68 8.29 9.51
CA GLU A 35 -5.08 9.36 8.71
C GLU A 35 -5.03 9.01 7.21
N LEU A 36 -4.70 7.75 6.88
CA LEU A 36 -4.73 7.27 5.50
C LEU A 36 -6.15 7.31 4.92
N GLN A 37 -7.16 6.93 5.71
CA GLN A 37 -8.55 6.98 5.28
C GLN A 37 -8.99 8.44 5.02
N GLU A 38 -8.69 9.35 5.94
CA GLU A 38 -9.01 10.77 5.81
C GLU A 38 -8.37 11.39 4.55
N ILE A 39 -7.09 11.10 4.30
CA ILE A 39 -6.38 11.55 3.09
C ILE A 39 -6.98 10.94 1.81
N ALA A 40 -7.36 9.66 1.83
CA ALA A 40 -8.04 9.05 0.69
C ALA A 40 -9.41 9.70 0.43
N GLU A 41 -10.16 10.03 1.47
CA GLU A 41 -11.44 10.73 1.35
C GLU A 41 -11.24 12.16 0.78
N GLU A 42 -10.24 12.90 1.27
CA GLU A 42 -9.86 14.21 0.71
C GLU A 42 -9.54 14.11 -0.78
N LEU A 43 -8.63 13.19 -1.15
CA LEU A 43 -8.21 12.98 -2.53
C LEU A 43 -9.38 12.56 -3.44
N SER A 44 -10.32 11.76 -2.95
CA SER A 44 -11.46 11.29 -3.75
C SER A 44 -12.29 12.44 -4.35
N SER A 45 -12.28 13.60 -3.71
CA SER A 45 -13.01 14.81 -4.12
C SER A 45 -12.15 15.83 -4.88
N ASN A 46 -10.83 15.63 -4.92
CA ASN A 46 -9.89 16.57 -5.50
C ASN A 46 -9.78 16.39 -7.03
N GLN A 47 -10.36 17.36 -7.77
CA GLN A 47 -10.42 17.32 -9.23
C GLN A 47 -9.15 17.80 -9.95
N ASP A 48 -8.19 18.35 -9.19
CA ASP A 48 -6.91 18.84 -9.69
C ASP A 48 -5.83 17.75 -9.69
N ILE A 49 -6.07 16.65 -8.97
CA ILE A 49 -5.17 15.49 -8.90
C ILE A 49 -5.71 14.37 -9.80
N GLY A 50 -4.89 13.91 -10.74
CA GLY A 50 -5.18 12.78 -11.63
C GLY A 50 -4.47 11.48 -11.27
N ALA A 51 -3.36 11.55 -10.52
CA ALA A 51 -2.61 10.40 -10.06
C ALA A 51 -2.05 10.59 -8.65
N VAL A 52 -1.84 9.48 -7.94
CA VAL A 52 -1.36 9.47 -6.55
C VAL A 52 -0.21 8.48 -6.42
N VAL A 53 0.89 8.89 -5.79
CA VAL A 53 1.99 8.00 -5.40
C VAL A 53 1.93 7.75 -3.90
N VAL A 54 2.00 6.48 -3.48
CA VAL A 54 2.16 6.10 -2.07
C VAL A 54 3.63 5.75 -1.84
N TRP A 55 4.26 6.37 -0.85
CA TRP A 55 5.68 6.19 -0.58
C TRP A 55 5.98 6.16 0.93
N GLY A 56 6.71 5.14 1.40
CA GLY A 56 7.13 5.04 2.81
C GLY A 56 8.53 5.58 3.10
N GLY A 57 9.25 6.01 2.07
CA GLY A 57 10.63 6.47 2.18
C GLY A 57 11.64 5.52 1.51
N PRO A 58 12.94 5.88 1.56
CA PRO A 58 13.97 5.20 0.78
C PRO A 58 14.39 3.84 1.35
N LYS A 59 14.10 3.56 2.63
CA LYS A 59 14.58 2.35 3.34
C LYS A 59 13.48 1.34 3.67
N ILE A 60 12.25 1.81 3.81
CA ILE A 60 11.12 0.99 4.23
C ILE A 60 9.84 1.58 3.69
N PHE A 61 8.95 0.72 3.20
CA PHE A 61 7.62 1.11 2.81
C PHE A 61 6.69 1.06 4.04
N ALA A 62 6.38 -0.15 4.52
CA ALA A 62 5.60 -0.41 5.72
C ALA A 62 5.74 -1.87 6.19
N ALA A 63 6.05 -2.10 7.47
CA ALA A 63 6.30 -3.44 8.00
C ALA A 63 5.04 -4.26 8.40
N GLY A 64 3.84 -3.69 8.24
CA GLY A 64 2.57 -4.34 8.61
C GLY A 64 1.87 -3.66 9.78
N ALA A 65 0.82 -4.29 10.29
CA ALA A 65 0.07 -3.79 11.43
C ALA A 65 0.97 -3.63 12.68
N ASP A 66 0.71 -2.60 13.50
CA ASP A 66 1.45 -2.42 14.74
C ASP A 66 1.02 -3.46 15.79
N ILE A 67 1.79 -4.54 15.88
CA ILE A 67 1.54 -5.66 16.81
C ILE A 67 1.52 -5.18 18.28
N LYS A 68 2.13 -4.02 18.60
CA LYS A 68 2.09 -3.47 19.96
C LYS A 68 0.69 -3.00 20.37
N GLU A 69 -0.21 -2.77 19.41
CA GLU A 69 -1.61 -2.44 19.69
C GLU A 69 -2.44 -3.70 19.97
N PHE A 70 -1.98 -4.89 19.59
CA PHE A 70 -2.75 -6.13 19.74
C PHE A 70 -3.05 -6.50 21.20
N PRO A 71 -2.12 -6.35 22.17
CA PRO A 71 -2.43 -6.58 23.58
C PRO A 71 -3.49 -5.63 24.15
N ALA A 72 -3.71 -4.46 23.53
CA ALA A 72 -4.75 -3.53 23.94
C ALA A 72 -6.14 -4.01 23.52
N LEU A 73 -6.23 -4.88 22.51
CA LEU A 73 -7.48 -5.51 22.04
C LEU A 73 -7.91 -6.60 23.04
N GLN A 74 -8.76 -6.23 24.00
CA GLN A 74 -9.18 -7.09 25.11
C GLN A 74 -10.19 -8.17 24.70
N ASN A 75 -10.84 -8.00 23.55
CA ASN A 75 -11.91 -8.88 23.12
C ASN A 75 -12.02 -8.96 21.57
N LYS A 76 -12.86 -9.90 21.10
CA LYS A 76 -13.09 -10.14 19.67
C LYS A 76 -13.68 -8.94 18.93
N GLN A 77 -14.47 -8.11 19.62
CA GLN A 77 -15.12 -6.95 19.01
C GLN A 77 -14.09 -5.87 18.68
N GLU A 78 -13.19 -5.56 19.62
CA GLU A 78 -12.10 -4.60 19.40
C GLU A 78 -11.15 -5.06 18.29
N ALA A 79 -10.80 -6.35 18.26
CA ALA A 79 -10.00 -6.92 17.17
C ALA A 79 -10.70 -6.85 15.81
N HIS A 80 -12.03 -7.03 15.80
CA HIS A 80 -12.83 -6.88 14.59
C HIS A 80 -12.86 -5.42 14.12
N GLU A 81 -13.05 -4.46 15.03
CA GLU A 81 -13.06 -3.02 14.73
C GLU A 81 -11.70 -2.55 14.18
N PHE A 82 -10.59 -2.99 14.78
CA PHE A 82 -9.25 -2.73 14.24
C PHE A 82 -9.09 -3.26 12.81
N SER A 83 -9.53 -4.51 12.57
CA SER A 83 -9.47 -5.11 11.24
C SER A 83 -10.35 -4.36 10.23
N LEU A 84 -11.52 -3.88 10.65
CA LEU A 84 -12.43 -3.10 9.80
C LEU A 84 -11.85 -1.72 9.46
N LEU A 85 -11.23 -1.04 10.43
CA LEU A 85 -10.58 0.26 10.20
C LEU A 85 -9.46 0.12 9.17
N LEU A 86 -8.55 -0.84 9.38
CA LEU A 86 -7.44 -1.06 8.46
C LEU A 86 -7.94 -1.46 7.07
N HIS A 87 -8.90 -2.39 7.00
CA HIS A 87 -9.50 -2.78 5.72
C HIS A 87 -10.20 -1.60 5.03
N GLY A 88 -10.93 -0.77 5.78
CA GLY A 88 -11.64 0.41 5.30
C GLY A 88 -10.68 1.45 4.71
N ALA A 89 -9.59 1.75 5.40
CA ALA A 89 -8.56 2.67 4.91
C ALA A 89 -7.94 2.19 3.58
N LEU A 90 -7.60 0.89 3.49
CA LEU A 90 -7.06 0.33 2.24
C LEU A 90 -8.09 0.27 1.13
N LEU A 91 -9.36 0.02 1.45
CA LEU A 91 -10.45 0.03 0.49
C LEU A 91 -10.75 1.46 -0.01
N ALA A 92 -10.62 2.47 0.84
CA ALA A 92 -10.74 3.87 0.43
C ALA A 92 -9.64 4.25 -0.59
N LEU A 93 -8.40 3.84 -0.32
CA LEU A 93 -7.27 4.02 -1.25
C LEU A 93 -7.49 3.28 -2.59
N GLU A 94 -7.98 2.03 -2.54
CA GLU A 94 -8.28 1.23 -3.73
C GLU A 94 -9.39 1.87 -4.57
N ASN A 95 -10.39 2.50 -3.94
CA ASN A 95 -11.52 3.13 -4.62
C ASN A 95 -11.27 4.56 -5.10
N LEU A 96 -10.05 5.11 -4.92
CA LEU A 96 -9.73 6.43 -5.45
C LEU A 96 -9.97 6.50 -6.96
N PRO A 97 -10.62 7.56 -7.48
CA PRO A 97 -10.76 7.75 -8.92
C PRO A 97 -9.42 8.00 -9.62
N GLN A 98 -8.43 8.53 -8.90
CA GLN A 98 -7.08 8.73 -9.40
C GLN A 98 -6.36 7.40 -9.62
N ILE A 99 -5.41 7.41 -10.56
CA ILE A 99 -4.49 6.29 -10.77
C ILE A 99 -3.47 6.27 -9.64
N THR A 100 -3.34 5.14 -8.95
CA THR A 100 -2.49 5.02 -7.75
C THR A 100 -1.27 4.13 -8.03
N ILE A 101 -0.09 4.57 -7.54
CA ILE A 101 1.16 3.82 -7.67
C ILE A 101 1.83 3.72 -6.30
N SER A 102 2.12 2.52 -5.83
CA SER A 102 3.04 2.34 -4.69
C SER A 102 4.48 2.31 -5.17
N ALA A 103 5.32 3.18 -4.61
CA ALA A 103 6.77 3.14 -4.76
C ALA A 103 7.38 2.45 -3.54
N VAL A 104 7.83 1.21 -3.70
CA VAL A 104 8.21 0.34 -2.58
C VAL A 104 9.71 0.13 -2.54
N ASN A 105 10.36 0.68 -1.51
CA ASN A 105 11.71 0.31 -1.11
C ASN A 105 11.66 -0.42 0.24
N GLY A 106 12.56 -1.39 0.43
CA GLY A 106 12.66 -2.19 1.63
C GLY A 106 11.40 -3.01 1.89
N TYR A 107 10.96 -3.07 3.15
CA TYR A 107 9.87 -3.96 3.55
C TYR A 107 8.48 -3.39 3.25
N ALA A 108 7.67 -4.20 2.57
CA ALA A 108 6.22 -4.10 2.47
C ALA A 108 5.61 -5.44 2.94
N LEU A 109 5.41 -5.62 4.25
CA LEU A 109 5.01 -6.89 4.85
C LEU A 109 3.63 -6.80 5.51
N GLY A 110 2.85 -7.88 5.45
CA GLY A 110 1.51 -7.96 6.03
C GLY A 110 0.63 -6.79 5.59
N GLY A 111 0.08 -6.04 6.55
CA GLY A 111 -0.64 -4.78 6.26
C GLY A 111 0.07 -3.80 5.33
N GLY A 112 1.41 -3.75 5.32
CA GLY A 112 2.18 -2.93 4.37
C GLY A 112 2.21 -3.50 2.95
N CYS A 113 2.24 -4.84 2.82
CA CYS A 113 2.03 -5.50 1.53
C CYS A 113 0.60 -5.28 1.05
N GLU A 114 -0.38 -5.37 1.96
CA GLU A 114 -1.79 -5.12 1.66
C GLU A 114 -2.03 -3.68 1.20
N LEU A 115 -1.35 -2.71 1.83
CA LEU A 115 -1.34 -1.31 1.41
C LEU A 115 -0.77 -1.13 0.00
N ALA A 116 0.38 -1.75 -0.29
CA ALA A 116 0.95 -1.70 -1.63
C ALA A 116 0.00 -2.30 -2.69
N MET A 117 -0.66 -3.42 -2.36
CA MET A 117 -1.64 -4.09 -3.22
C MET A 117 -2.95 -3.34 -3.38
N ALA A 118 -3.28 -2.39 -2.50
CA ALA A 118 -4.46 -1.54 -2.64
C ALA A 118 -4.31 -0.47 -3.73
N THR A 119 -3.08 -0.24 -4.23
CA THR A 119 -2.85 0.65 -5.36
C THR A 119 -2.96 -0.06 -6.72
N ASP A 120 -3.17 0.68 -7.81
CA ASP A 120 -3.30 0.11 -9.15
C ASP A 120 -1.98 -0.55 -9.59
N PHE A 121 -0.86 0.17 -9.40
CA PHE A 121 0.47 -0.27 -9.76
C PHE A 121 1.41 -0.34 -8.56
N ARG A 122 2.36 -1.27 -8.61
CA ARG A 122 3.44 -1.37 -7.61
C ARG A 122 4.77 -1.34 -8.33
N PHE A 123 5.58 -0.32 -8.06
CA PHE A 123 6.96 -0.21 -8.49
C PHE A 123 7.85 -0.55 -7.31
N ALA A 124 8.90 -1.34 -7.55
CA ALA A 124 9.78 -1.83 -6.50
C ALA A 124 11.22 -1.39 -6.74
N GLY A 125 11.92 -1.00 -5.67
CA GLY A 125 13.38 -1.02 -5.64
C GLY A 125 13.91 -2.46 -5.65
N GLU A 126 15.17 -2.64 -6.04
CA GLU A 126 15.85 -3.95 -5.99
C GLU A 126 15.87 -4.54 -4.56
N ASN A 127 15.91 -3.67 -3.54
CA ASN A 127 15.87 -4.08 -2.15
C ASN A 127 14.47 -4.38 -1.60
N ALA A 128 13.42 -4.24 -2.42
CA ALA A 128 12.05 -4.41 -1.96
C ALA A 128 11.77 -5.87 -1.57
N VAL A 129 11.06 -6.03 -0.46
CA VAL A 129 10.67 -7.33 0.09
C VAL A 129 9.20 -7.30 0.48
N PHE A 130 8.44 -8.20 -0.13
CA PHE A 130 7.00 -8.36 0.06
C PHE A 130 6.68 -9.63 0.84
N GLY A 131 5.47 -9.76 1.37
CA GLY A 131 5.01 -11.01 1.95
C GLY A 131 3.85 -10.83 2.93
N GLN A 132 3.21 -11.95 3.25
CA GLN A 132 2.08 -12.05 4.17
C GLN A 132 2.44 -12.93 5.38
N PRO A 133 3.25 -12.43 6.34
CA PRO A 133 3.76 -13.22 7.46
C PRO A 133 2.74 -13.46 8.59
N GLU A 134 1.47 -13.08 8.42
CA GLU A 134 0.40 -13.17 9.42
C GLU A 134 0.25 -14.58 10.02
N VAL A 135 0.47 -15.63 9.22
CA VAL A 135 0.41 -17.02 9.68
C VAL A 135 1.43 -17.31 10.79
N LEU A 136 2.57 -16.63 10.79
CA LEU A 136 3.62 -16.76 11.81
C LEU A 136 3.18 -16.17 13.15
N LEU A 137 2.15 -15.33 13.15
CA LEU A 137 1.50 -14.76 14.34
C LEU A 137 0.20 -15.50 14.70
N GLY A 138 -0.16 -16.55 13.95
CA GLY A 138 -1.41 -17.29 14.15
C GLY A 138 -2.66 -16.56 13.66
N ILE A 139 -2.51 -15.56 12.79
CA ILE A 139 -3.62 -14.81 12.18
C ILE A 139 -3.56 -14.90 10.65
N LEU A 140 -4.54 -14.30 9.99
CA LEU A 140 -4.62 -14.22 8.52
C LEU A 140 -4.52 -12.76 8.05
N PRO A 141 -4.15 -12.48 6.78
CA PRO A 141 -4.14 -11.13 6.25
C PRO A 141 -5.56 -10.55 6.15
N GLY A 142 -5.87 -9.62 7.05
CA GLY A 142 -7.22 -9.13 7.30
C GLY A 142 -7.60 -7.87 6.53
N ALA A 143 -6.65 -7.14 5.95
CA ALA A 143 -6.91 -5.87 5.27
C ALA A 143 -7.20 -6.02 3.77
N GLY A 144 -7.39 -7.25 3.28
CA GLY A 144 -7.75 -7.58 1.90
C GLY A 144 -6.70 -8.42 1.18
N GLY A 145 -5.61 -8.80 1.83
CA GLY A 145 -4.48 -9.55 1.28
C GLY A 145 -4.85 -10.93 0.75
N THR A 146 -5.79 -11.63 1.39
CA THR A 146 -6.30 -12.91 0.86
C THR A 146 -6.97 -12.75 -0.51
N GLN A 147 -7.54 -11.58 -0.77
CA GLN A 147 -8.30 -11.26 -1.97
C GLN A 147 -7.42 -10.63 -3.06
N ARG A 148 -6.66 -9.58 -2.72
CA ARG A 148 -5.82 -8.84 -3.67
C ARG A 148 -4.65 -9.69 -4.15
N LEU A 149 -3.95 -10.38 -3.25
CA LEU A 149 -2.81 -11.23 -3.64
C LEU A 149 -3.24 -12.32 -4.62
N THR A 150 -4.36 -13.00 -4.33
CA THR A 150 -4.91 -14.06 -5.19
C THR A 150 -5.25 -13.56 -6.61
N ARG A 151 -5.78 -12.33 -6.73
CA ARG A 151 -6.12 -11.72 -8.03
C ARG A 151 -4.86 -11.31 -8.82
N LEU A 152 -3.81 -10.88 -8.11
CA LEU A 152 -2.56 -10.43 -8.73
C LEU A 152 -1.70 -11.60 -9.23
N ILE A 153 -1.50 -12.64 -8.42
CA ILE A 153 -0.47 -13.67 -8.68
C ILE A 153 -1.04 -15.09 -8.87
N GLY A 154 -2.37 -15.21 -8.87
CA GLY A 154 -3.07 -16.49 -8.96
C GLY A 154 -3.12 -17.26 -7.63
N ILE A 155 -4.13 -18.13 -7.54
CA ILE A 155 -4.51 -18.82 -6.29
C ILE A 155 -3.42 -19.71 -5.69
N THR A 156 -2.65 -20.41 -6.52
CA THR A 156 -1.65 -21.37 -6.03
C THR A 156 -0.49 -20.66 -5.37
N LYS A 157 0.06 -19.63 -6.03
CA LYS A 157 1.18 -18.84 -5.50
C LYS A 157 0.74 -18.00 -4.29
N ALA A 158 -0.47 -17.44 -4.32
CA ALA A 158 -1.03 -16.74 -3.16
C ALA A 158 -1.18 -17.66 -1.94
N LYS A 159 -1.67 -18.89 -2.10
CA LYS A 159 -1.73 -19.87 -0.99
C LYS A 159 -0.35 -20.22 -0.47
N GLU A 160 0.62 -20.45 -1.36
CA GLU A 160 2.00 -20.78 -1.00
C GLU A 160 2.64 -19.70 -0.13
N ILE A 161 2.52 -18.42 -0.52
CA ILE A 161 3.03 -17.28 0.26
C ILE A 161 2.28 -17.15 1.60
N ASN A 162 0.94 -17.23 1.61
CA ASN A 162 0.16 -17.08 2.84
C ASN A 162 0.35 -18.24 3.83
N TYR A 163 0.49 -19.48 3.35
CA TYR A 163 0.65 -20.66 4.23
C TYR A 163 2.05 -20.73 4.83
N SER A 164 3.07 -20.29 4.08
CA SER A 164 4.45 -20.28 4.57
C SER A 164 4.79 -19.03 5.36
N GLY A 165 4.10 -17.91 5.11
CA GLY A 165 4.48 -16.60 5.63
C GLY A 165 5.82 -16.11 5.09
N ARG A 166 6.33 -16.71 4.01
CA ARG A 166 7.66 -16.38 3.49
C ARG A 166 7.67 -15.00 2.83
N GLN A 167 8.88 -14.45 2.76
CA GLN A 167 9.16 -13.23 2.04
C GLN A 167 9.37 -13.50 0.54
N VAL A 168 9.08 -12.48 -0.27
CA VAL A 168 9.19 -12.45 -1.73
C VAL A 168 10.05 -11.25 -2.10
N LYS A 169 11.18 -11.48 -2.78
CA LYS A 169 12.08 -10.42 -3.23
C LYS A 169 11.58 -9.77 -4.53
N ALA A 170 12.08 -8.59 -4.86
CA ALA A 170 11.66 -7.80 -6.02
C ALA A 170 11.68 -8.58 -7.35
N ASP A 171 12.68 -9.42 -7.58
CA ASP A 171 12.83 -10.24 -8.78
C ASP A 171 11.71 -11.28 -8.91
N GLU A 172 11.45 -12.06 -7.85
CA GLU A 172 10.32 -12.99 -7.84
C GLU A 172 8.99 -12.24 -7.90
N ALA A 173 8.85 -11.13 -7.17
CA ALA A 173 7.64 -10.32 -7.18
C ALA A 173 7.27 -9.86 -8.59
N LEU A 174 8.27 -9.50 -9.41
CA LEU A 174 8.06 -9.17 -10.82
C LEU A 174 7.64 -10.41 -11.63
N GLN A 175 8.34 -11.53 -11.46
CA GLN A 175 8.05 -12.78 -12.18
C GLN A 175 6.64 -13.31 -11.94
N ILE A 176 6.12 -13.18 -10.72
CA ILE A 176 4.79 -13.66 -10.36
C ILE A 176 3.68 -12.63 -10.60
N GLY A 177 4.01 -11.42 -11.07
CA GLY A 177 3.04 -10.35 -11.33
C GLY A 177 2.59 -9.57 -10.10
N LEU A 178 3.29 -9.69 -8.97
CA LEU A 178 3.00 -8.89 -7.77
C LEU A 178 3.39 -7.42 -7.97
N VAL A 179 4.49 -7.14 -8.67
CA VAL A 179 4.92 -5.78 -9.03
C VAL A 179 4.95 -5.59 -10.54
N SER A 180 4.73 -4.36 -10.98
CA SER A 180 4.68 -3.98 -12.40
C SER A 180 6.06 -3.70 -12.98
N ALA A 181 7.00 -3.24 -12.14
CA ALA A 181 8.36 -2.91 -12.54
C ALA A 181 9.31 -2.96 -11.34
N VAL A 182 10.59 -3.20 -11.62
CA VAL A 182 11.70 -3.13 -10.65
C VAL A 182 12.73 -2.14 -11.17
N PHE A 183 13.20 -1.27 -10.29
CA PHE A 183 14.20 -0.24 -10.56
C PHE A 183 15.32 -0.29 -9.52
N ALA A 184 16.43 0.40 -9.77
CA ALA A 184 17.38 0.69 -8.72
C ALA A 184 16.68 1.44 -7.57
N ASP A 185 17.11 1.22 -6.33
CA ASP A 185 16.43 1.73 -5.13
C ASP A 185 16.24 3.27 -5.18
N ASP A 186 17.26 3.99 -5.65
CA ASP A 186 17.24 5.46 -5.77
C ASP A 186 16.34 5.95 -6.92
N ASP A 187 16.04 5.08 -7.89
CA ASP A 187 15.19 5.40 -9.04
C ASP A 187 13.72 5.02 -8.83
N CYS A 188 13.38 4.14 -7.87
CA CYS A 188 12.02 3.64 -7.70
C CYS A 188 10.98 4.76 -7.51
N TYR A 189 11.23 5.72 -6.61
CA TYR A 189 10.32 6.83 -6.35
C TYR A 189 10.28 7.85 -7.50
N PRO A 190 11.42 8.30 -8.07
CA PRO A 190 11.44 9.12 -9.28
C PRO A 190 10.65 8.51 -10.45
N GLN A 191 10.80 7.21 -10.69
CA GLN A 191 10.09 6.51 -11.78
C GLN A 191 8.58 6.41 -11.50
N ALA A 192 8.18 6.21 -10.26
CA ALA A 192 6.77 6.26 -9.87
C ALA A 192 6.15 7.65 -10.09
N LEU A 193 6.88 8.72 -9.73
CA LEU A 193 6.45 10.09 -10.00
C LEU A 193 6.33 10.37 -11.50
N GLU A 194 7.30 9.99 -12.31
CA GLU A 194 7.25 10.20 -13.76
C GLU A 194 6.08 9.45 -14.41
N ALA A 195 5.82 8.20 -14.00
CA ALA A 195 4.65 7.45 -14.44
C ALA A 195 3.34 8.13 -14.01
N ALA A 196 3.24 8.57 -12.74
CA ALA A 196 2.07 9.28 -12.21
C ALA A 196 1.79 10.57 -13.00
N LYS A 197 2.82 11.37 -13.29
CA LYS A 197 2.68 12.59 -14.12
C LYS A 197 2.18 12.28 -15.52
N SER A 198 2.64 11.17 -16.12
CA SER A 198 2.15 10.73 -17.41
C SER A 198 0.67 10.35 -17.36
N TYR A 199 0.23 9.66 -16.30
CA TYR A 199 -1.18 9.28 -16.14
C TYR A 199 -2.07 10.47 -15.80
N ALA A 200 -1.60 11.41 -14.99
CA ALA A 200 -2.32 12.63 -14.62
C ALA A 200 -2.62 13.53 -15.84
N LYS A 201 -1.75 13.54 -16.85
CA LYS A 201 -1.98 14.23 -18.13
C LYS A 201 -2.98 13.51 -19.05
N GLY A 202 -3.33 12.27 -18.74
CA GLY A 202 -4.30 11.50 -19.49
C GLY A 202 -5.72 12.07 -19.37
N PRO A 203 -6.67 11.62 -20.22
CA PRO A 203 -8.05 12.09 -20.12
C PRO A 203 -8.69 11.62 -18.81
N LYS A 204 -9.53 12.46 -18.20
CA LYS A 204 -10.27 12.13 -16.96
C LYS A 204 -11.09 10.83 -17.07
N SER A 205 -11.41 10.37 -18.28
CA SER A 205 -12.12 9.10 -18.50
C SER A 205 -11.31 7.85 -18.08
N LEU A 206 -9.98 7.94 -17.93
CA LEU A 206 -9.17 6.83 -17.44
C LEU A 206 -9.62 6.31 -16.07
N GLN A 207 -10.17 7.19 -15.21
CA GLN A 207 -10.72 6.81 -13.91
C GLN A 207 -11.85 5.76 -13.99
N PHE A 208 -12.52 5.65 -15.14
CA PHE A 208 -13.61 4.68 -15.32
C PHE A 208 -13.11 3.29 -15.73
N ILE A 209 -11.83 3.13 -16.12
CA ILE A 209 -11.21 1.83 -16.39
C ILE A 209 -10.98 1.06 -15.09
N LYS A 210 -10.77 1.78 -13.99
CA LYS A 210 -10.46 1.24 -12.67
C LYS A 210 -11.63 0.47 -12.01
N ARG A 211 -12.85 0.61 -12.53
CA ARG A 211 -14.09 0.08 -11.92
C ARG A 211 -14.37 -1.38 -12.26
#